data_AF-A0A2J8LL03-F1
#
_entry.id   AF-A0A2J8LL03-F1
#
_cell.length_a   1.000
_cell.length_b   1.000
_cell.length_c   1.000
_cell.angle_alpha   90.00
_cell.angle_beta   90.00
_cell.angle_gamma   90.00
#
_symmetry.space_group_name_H-M   'P 1'
#
loop_
_entity.id
_entity.type
_entity.pdbx_description
1 polymer ?
#
loop_
_entity_poly.entity_id
_entity_poly.type
_entity_poly.pdbx_seq_one_letter_code
_entity_poly.pdbx_strand_id
1 'polypeptide(L)'
;MGVKKKKEMQVAALTVCHQDLETLKSFADVEGKNLASLLLHCVQLTDGVSQIHYIKQIVPLLEKAGKNGMCDPTIQSCLDILAGIYLSLSLKNPLKKVLASSLNSLPEFFLPEAMRRFTSRLQEELNTTDLYSYRKVTDNISSCMENFNLGGASVNNLLKNVLHFLQKSLIEILEENRKCAGNHIIQTQLMNDLLVGIRVSMMLVQKVQDFQGNLWKTSDSPIWQNMCGLLNIFTKVLSDDDLLQTVQSTSGLAIILFIKAMFHPSEKIPHLISSVLLHSVDCTSVPEWFMSSCRSLCCGDISQSAVLFLCQGTLAMLDWQNGSMGRSGEALLLDTAHVLFTLSSQVL
;
A
#
# COMPACT_ATOMS: atom_id res chain seq x y z
N MET A 1 -8.47 10.19 -41.43
CA MET A 1 -7.60 9.04 -41.05
C MET A 1 -6.47 9.55 -40.16
N GLY A 2 -6.64 9.48 -38.84
CA GLY A 2 -5.59 9.85 -37.88
C GLY A 2 -4.87 8.60 -37.40
N VAL A 3 -3.66 8.35 -37.91
CA VAL A 3 -2.81 7.23 -37.47
C VAL A 3 -2.34 7.53 -36.05
N LYS A 4 -2.96 6.90 -35.05
CA LYS A 4 -2.42 6.86 -33.68
C LYS A 4 -1.07 6.15 -33.74
N LYS A 5 0.03 6.91 -33.63
CA LYS A 5 1.37 6.35 -33.39
C LYS A 5 1.30 5.50 -32.12
N LYS A 6 1.34 4.18 -32.29
CA LYS A 6 1.44 3.21 -31.21
C LYS A 6 2.81 3.44 -30.56
N LYS A 7 2.83 4.09 -29.40
CA LYS A 7 4.06 4.32 -28.63
C LYS A 7 4.62 2.93 -28.29
N GLU A 8 5.72 2.53 -28.91
CA GLU A 8 6.38 1.26 -28.58
C GLU A 8 6.69 1.27 -27.09
N MET A 9 6.08 0.36 -26.36
CA MET A 9 6.26 0.25 -24.92
C MET A 9 7.62 -0.40 -24.71
N GLN A 10 8.67 0.41 -24.52
CA GLN A 10 9.98 -0.12 -24.13
C GLN A 10 9.84 -0.87 -22.80
N VAL A 11 10.06 -2.18 -22.85
CA VAL A 11 10.06 -3.03 -21.66
C VAL A 11 11.48 -3.02 -21.12
N ALA A 12 11.70 -2.31 -20.01
CA ALA A 12 12.99 -2.31 -19.34
C ALA A 12 13.33 -3.74 -18.90
N ALA A 13 14.56 -4.17 -19.16
CA ALA A 13 15.03 -5.49 -18.77
C ALA A 13 15.08 -5.65 -17.24
N LEU A 14 14.89 -6.87 -16.75
CA LEU A 14 15.02 -7.20 -15.34
C LEU A 14 16.49 -7.13 -14.89
N THR A 15 16.68 -6.74 -13.64
CA THR A 15 17.98 -6.68 -12.99
C THR A 15 17.96 -7.53 -11.74
N VAL A 16 19.09 -8.19 -11.48
CA VAL A 16 19.27 -9.09 -10.34
C VAL A 16 20.51 -8.66 -9.56
N CYS A 17 20.47 -8.79 -8.24
CA CYS A 17 21.63 -8.42 -7.44
C CYS A 17 22.79 -9.39 -7.68
N HIS A 18 24.03 -8.96 -7.39
CA HIS A 18 25.21 -9.76 -7.67
C HIS A 18 25.16 -11.15 -6.99
N GLN A 19 24.70 -11.21 -5.75
CA GLN A 19 24.58 -12.45 -4.99
C GLN A 19 23.62 -13.46 -5.63
N ASP A 20 22.47 -12.98 -6.08
CA ASP A 20 21.46 -13.81 -6.76
C ASP A 20 22.00 -14.31 -8.11
N LEU A 21 22.76 -13.49 -8.84
CA LEU A 21 23.38 -13.89 -10.10
C LEU A 21 24.42 -14.99 -9.91
N GLU A 22 25.29 -14.88 -8.89
CA GLU A 22 26.27 -15.93 -8.57
C GLU A 22 25.58 -17.21 -8.11
N THR A 23 24.48 -17.08 -7.37
CA THR A 23 23.65 -18.22 -6.96
C THR A 23 23.09 -18.94 -8.18
N LEU A 24 22.52 -18.22 -9.16
CA LEU A 24 22.05 -18.82 -10.41
C LEU A 24 23.16 -19.54 -11.17
N LYS A 25 24.37 -18.96 -11.26
CA LYS A 25 25.52 -19.61 -11.91
C LYS A 25 25.93 -20.91 -11.23
N SER A 26 25.90 -20.94 -9.89
CA SER A 26 26.28 -22.14 -9.12
C SER A 26 25.29 -23.30 -9.28
N PHE A 27 24.01 -23.00 -9.53
CA PHE A 27 22.96 -23.99 -9.68
C PHE A 27 22.60 -24.31 -11.13
N ALA A 28 23.12 -23.55 -12.11
CA ALA A 28 22.88 -23.80 -13.52
C ALA A 28 23.43 -25.17 -13.93
N ASP A 29 22.59 -26.01 -14.51
CA ASP A 29 22.99 -27.30 -15.05
C ASP A 29 23.70 -27.15 -16.39
N VAL A 30 24.63 -28.07 -16.67
CA VAL A 30 25.38 -28.10 -17.93
C VAL A 30 24.46 -28.30 -19.14
N GLU A 31 23.31 -28.96 -18.96
CA GLU A 31 22.33 -29.18 -20.02
C GLU A 31 21.41 -27.98 -20.26
N GLY A 32 21.41 -26.98 -19.37
CA GLY A 32 20.59 -25.77 -19.48
C GLY A 32 19.09 -26.00 -19.33
N LYS A 33 18.66 -27.11 -18.71
CA LYS A 33 17.25 -27.52 -18.63
C LYS A 33 16.60 -27.22 -17.29
N ASN A 34 17.38 -26.93 -16.25
CA ASN A 34 16.84 -26.65 -14.93
C ASN A 34 16.35 -25.19 -14.80
N LEU A 35 15.64 -24.90 -13.71
CA LEU A 35 15.07 -23.58 -13.48
C LEU A 35 16.14 -22.50 -13.31
N ALA A 36 17.28 -22.82 -12.68
CA ALA A 36 18.38 -21.88 -12.48
C ALA A 36 19.00 -21.44 -13.81
N SER A 37 19.22 -22.37 -14.74
CA SER A 37 19.70 -22.09 -16.09
C SER A 37 18.72 -21.23 -16.88
N LEU A 38 17.41 -21.51 -16.78
CA LEU A 38 16.38 -20.69 -17.41
C LEU A 38 16.39 -19.25 -16.88
N LEU A 39 16.47 -19.09 -15.55
CA LEU A 39 16.54 -17.76 -14.93
C LEU A 39 17.85 -17.04 -15.29
N LEU A 40 18.99 -17.75 -15.29
CA LEU A 40 20.28 -17.19 -15.67
C LEU A 40 20.25 -16.63 -17.10
N HIS A 41 19.73 -17.41 -18.05
CA HIS A 41 19.54 -16.94 -19.43
C HIS A 41 18.58 -15.75 -19.50
N CYS A 42 17.48 -15.78 -18.76
CA CYS A 42 16.52 -14.67 -18.72
C CYS A 42 17.19 -13.36 -18.26
N VAL A 43 17.99 -13.41 -17.19
CA VAL A 43 18.69 -12.25 -16.62
C VAL A 43 19.78 -11.70 -17.55
N GLN A 44 20.41 -12.56 -18.36
CA GLN A 44 21.45 -12.15 -19.32
C GLN A 44 20.90 -11.42 -20.54
N LEU A 45 19.58 -11.51 -20.80
CA LEU A 45 18.96 -10.81 -21.92
C LEU A 45 18.87 -9.31 -21.64
N THR A 46 19.11 -8.51 -22.68
CA THR A 46 18.99 -7.05 -22.63
C THR A 46 17.61 -6.55 -23.08
N ASP A 47 16.77 -7.43 -23.61
CA ASP A 47 15.44 -7.12 -24.12
C ASP A 47 14.35 -7.67 -23.19
N GLY A 48 13.55 -6.78 -22.64
CA GLY A 48 12.44 -7.14 -21.74
C GLY A 48 11.33 -7.92 -22.46
N VAL A 49 11.17 -7.81 -23.77
CA VAL A 49 10.17 -8.60 -24.51
C VAL A 49 10.58 -10.08 -24.56
N SER A 50 11.85 -10.35 -24.82
CA SER A 50 12.42 -11.70 -24.81
C SER A 50 12.33 -12.33 -23.41
N GLN A 51 12.57 -11.55 -22.35
CA GLN A 51 12.44 -12.00 -20.96
C GLN A 51 11.01 -12.48 -20.61
N ILE A 52 9.97 -11.89 -21.19
CA ILE A 52 8.58 -12.34 -21.00
C ILE A 52 8.42 -13.81 -21.42
N HIS A 53 9.08 -14.23 -22.51
CA HIS A 53 8.98 -15.61 -22.99
C HIS A 53 9.56 -16.60 -21.98
N TYR A 54 10.71 -16.28 -21.38
CA TYR A 54 11.34 -17.12 -20.36
C TYR A 54 10.52 -17.16 -19.06
N ILE A 55 9.98 -16.02 -18.60
CA ILE A 55 9.14 -15.98 -17.39
C ILE A 55 7.89 -16.88 -17.53
N LYS A 56 7.34 -17.00 -18.75
CA LYS A 56 6.21 -17.89 -19.02
C LYS A 56 6.58 -19.38 -18.97
N GLN A 57 7.86 -19.73 -19.12
CA GLN A 57 8.32 -21.11 -19.05
C GLN A 57 8.58 -21.60 -17.62
N ILE A 58 8.59 -20.70 -16.62
CA ILE A 58 8.82 -21.04 -15.20
C ILE A 58 7.81 -22.07 -14.71
N VAL A 59 6.51 -21.83 -14.92
CA VAL A 59 5.45 -22.72 -14.44
C VAL A 59 5.53 -24.10 -15.10
N PRO A 60 5.60 -24.22 -16.45
CA PRO A 60 5.79 -25.51 -17.12
C PRO A 60 7.01 -26.31 -16.64
N LEU A 61 8.13 -25.65 -16.30
CA LEU A 61 9.31 -26.33 -15.78
C LEU A 61 9.08 -26.85 -14.35
N LEU A 62 8.44 -26.06 -13.49
CA LEU A 62 8.10 -26.48 -12.14
C LEU A 62 7.08 -27.63 -12.13
N GLU A 63 6.10 -27.62 -13.03
CA GLU A 63 5.16 -28.73 -13.21
C GLU A 63 5.88 -30.04 -13.57
N LYS A 64 6.89 -29.97 -14.45
CA LYS A 64 7.72 -31.14 -14.82
C LYS A 64 8.57 -31.66 -13.67
N ALA A 65 9.08 -30.79 -12.80
CA ALA A 65 9.85 -31.19 -11.62
C ALA A 65 9.00 -31.96 -10.59
N GLY A 66 7.70 -31.69 -10.54
CA GLY A 66 6.74 -32.40 -9.68
C GLY A 66 7.07 -32.30 -8.18
N LYS A 67 6.47 -33.19 -7.38
CA LYS A 67 6.63 -33.21 -5.91
C LYS A 67 8.08 -33.47 -5.46
N ASN A 68 8.88 -34.15 -6.28
CA ASN A 68 10.28 -34.43 -6.00
C ASN A 68 11.14 -33.16 -5.91
N GLY A 69 10.68 -32.05 -6.50
CA GLY A 69 11.34 -30.75 -6.45
C GLY A 69 11.14 -29.95 -5.16
N MET A 70 10.26 -30.35 -4.23
CA MET A 70 9.97 -29.55 -3.02
C MET A 70 11.19 -29.35 -2.11
N CYS A 71 12.04 -30.37 -2.00
CA CYS A 71 13.26 -30.33 -1.20
C CYS A 71 14.51 -29.99 -2.03
N ASP A 72 14.35 -29.64 -3.31
CA ASP A 72 15.48 -29.29 -4.17
C ASP A 72 15.98 -27.88 -3.80
N PRO A 73 17.22 -27.73 -3.28
CA PRO A 73 17.78 -26.43 -2.94
C PRO A 73 17.87 -25.48 -4.14
N THR A 74 17.95 -26.03 -5.36
CA THR A 74 17.94 -25.26 -6.61
C THR A 74 16.61 -24.54 -6.79
N ILE A 75 15.49 -25.27 -6.63
CA ILE A 75 14.14 -24.70 -6.78
C ILE A 75 13.86 -23.68 -5.70
N GLN A 76 14.23 -23.97 -4.45
CA GLN A 76 14.07 -23.01 -3.34
C GLN A 76 14.83 -21.71 -3.59
N SER A 77 16.08 -21.80 -4.06
CA SER A 77 16.89 -20.64 -4.40
C SER A 77 16.29 -19.86 -5.58
N CYS A 78 15.77 -20.56 -6.59
CA CYS A 78 15.09 -19.92 -7.72
C CYS A 78 13.82 -19.18 -7.30
N LEU A 79 13.01 -19.75 -6.39
CA LEU A 79 11.81 -19.08 -5.86
C LEU A 79 12.17 -17.81 -5.07
N ASP A 80 13.26 -17.86 -4.32
CA ASP A 80 13.80 -16.71 -3.59
C ASP A 80 14.26 -15.60 -4.55
N ILE A 81 15.01 -15.96 -5.59
CA ILE A 81 15.47 -15.03 -6.62
C ILE A 81 14.29 -14.44 -7.42
N LEU A 82 13.25 -15.23 -7.70
CA LEU A 82 12.03 -14.75 -8.35
C LEU A 82 11.30 -13.70 -7.51
N ALA A 83 11.25 -13.87 -6.18
CA ALA A 83 10.75 -12.85 -5.29
C ALA A 83 11.61 -11.57 -5.34
N GLY A 84 12.94 -11.72 -5.33
CA GLY A 84 13.87 -10.60 -5.47
C GLY A 84 13.69 -9.83 -6.78
N ILE A 85 13.56 -10.53 -7.91
CA ILE A 85 13.27 -9.93 -9.23
C ILE A 85 11.94 -9.18 -9.18
N TYR A 86 10.89 -9.77 -8.62
CA TYR A 86 9.58 -9.11 -8.54
C TYR A 86 9.66 -7.78 -7.78
N LEU A 87 10.37 -7.77 -6.65
CA LEU A 87 10.51 -6.60 -5.78
C LEU A 87 11.50 -5.56 -6.35
N SER A 88 12.41 -5.94 -7.25
CA SER A 88 13.31 -5.00 -7.93
C SER A 88 12.63 -4.26 -9.09
N LEU A 89 11.60 -4.87 -9.71
CA LEU A 89 10.90 -4.29 -10.85
C LEU A 89 10.01 -3.10 -10.46
N SER A 90 10.09 -2.03 -11.26
CA SER A 90 9.21 -0.86 -11.11
C SER A 90 7.74 -1.21 -11.40
N LEU A 91 6.81 -0.50 -10.76
CA LEU A 91 5.36 -0.65 -10.96
C LEU A 91 4.93 -0.54 -12.43
N LYS A 92 5.63 0.30 -13.21
CA LYS A 92 5.33 0.55 -14.63
C LYS A 92 5.89 -0.53 -15.56
N ASN A 93 6.75 -1.43 -15.06
CA ASN A 93 7.36 -2.46 -15.89
C ASN A 93 6.37 -3.61 -16.17
N PRO A 94 6.04 -3.92 -17.43
CA PRO A 94 5.18 -5.04 -17.79
C PRO A 94 5.64 -6.40 -17.25
N LEU A 95 6.96 -6.61 -17.09
CA LEU A 95 7.53 -7.83 -16.54
C LEU A 95 7.00 -8.13 -15.13
N LYS A 96 6.72 -7.09 -14.34
CA LYS A 96 6.21 -7.27 -12.97
C LYS A 96 4.84 -7.95 -12.98
N LYS A 97 3.96 -7.56 -13.90
CA LYS A 97 2.63 -8.16 -14.06
C LYS A 97 2.71 -9.59 -14.61
N VAL A 98 3.60 -9.82 -15.58
CA VAL A 98 3.83 -11.17 -16.12
C VAL A 98 4.35 -12.10 -15.02
N LEU A 99 5.29 -11.62 -14.21
CA LEU A 99 5.86 -12.39 -13.11
C LEU A 99 4.82 -12.67 -12.02
N ALA A 100 3.99 -11.68 -11.62
CA ALA A 100 2.86 -11.91 -10.72
C ALA A 100 1.91 -12.99 -11.26
N SER A 101 1.60 -12.96 -12.56
CA SER A 101 0.75 -13.97 -13.19
C SER A 101 1.38 -15.37 -13.15
N SER A 102 2.67 -15.50 -13.48
CA SER A 102 3.38 -16.79 -13.39
C SER A 102 3.42 -17.30 -11.95
N LEU A 103 3.70 -16.41 -10.98
CA LEU A 103 3.76 -16.77 -9.56
C LEU A 103 2.38 -17.14 -8.99
N ASN A 104 1.29 -16.56 -9.49
CA ASN A 104 -0.07 -16.96 -9.13
C ASN A 104 -0.45 -18.35 -9.68
N SER A 105 0.15 -18.76 -10.79
CA SER A 105 -0.09 -20.06 -11.43
C SER A 105 0.89 -21.14 -10.98
N LEU A 106 1.61 -20.92 -9.87
CA LEU A 106 2.51 -21.93 -9.32
C LEU A 106 1.73 -23.18 -8.88
N PRO A 107 2.28 -24.38 -9.08
CA PRO A 107 1.69 -25.60 -8.55
C PRO A 107 1.54 -25.55 -7.02
N GLU A 108 0.42 -26.07 -6.50
CA GLU A 108 0.04 -25.96 -5.08
C GLU A 108 1.14 -26.41 -4.10
N PHE A 109 1.91 -27.44 -4.48
CA PHE A 109 2.98 -27.99 -3.66
C PHE A 109 4.19 -27.05 -3.50
N PHE A 110 4.37 -26.07 -4.38
CA PHE A 110 5.42 -25.04 -4.24
C PHE A 110 4.92 -23.79 -3.51
N LEU A 111 3.61 -23.57 -3.38
CA LEU A 111 3.05 -22.35 -2.80
C LEU A 111 3.55 -22.06 -1.37
N PRO A 112 3.62 -23.03 -0.44
CA PRO A 112 4.11 -22.75 0.92
C PRO A 112 5.55 -22.23 0.94
N GLU A 113 6.42 -22.85 0.14
CA GLU A 113 7.83 -22.47 0.06
C GLU A 113 8.02 -21.14 -0.69
N ALA A 114 7.31 -20.95 -1.80
CA ALA A 114 7.29 -19.67 -2.53
C ALA A 114 6.82 -18.53 -1.62
N MET A 115 5.78 -18.77 -0.81
CA MET A 115 5.25 -17.78 0.13
C MET A 115 6.25 -17.45 1.21
N ARG A 116 6.93 -18.46 1.78
CA ARG A 116 7.98 -18.27 2.79
C ARG A 116 9.13 -17.42 2.25
N ARG A 117 9.64 -17.74 1.06
CA ARG A 117 10.72 -16.98 0.41
C ARG A 117 10.31 -15.56 0.05
N PHE A 118 9.13 -15.40 -0.54
CA PHE A 118 8.59 -14.09 -0.87
C PHE A 118 8.39 -13.22 0.38
N THR A 119 7.84 -13.79 1.45
CA THR A 119 7.67 -13.12 2.74
C THR A 119 9.02 -12.67 3.31
N SER A 120 10.06 -13.52 3.27
CA SER A 120 11.41 -13.16 3.72
C SER A 120 11.98 -11.96 2.95
N ARG A 121 11.93 -11.99 1.61
CA ARG A 121 12.43 -10.90 0.77
C ARG A 121 11.64 -9.60 0.95
N LEU A 122 10.32 -9.69 1.12
CA LEU A 122 9.51 -8.51 1.43
C LEU A 122 9.89 -7.93 2.80
N GLN A 123 10.14 -8.79 3.80
CA GLN A 123 10.58 -8.35 5.12
C GLN A 123 11.93 -7.60 5.06
N GLU A 124 12.86 -8.04 4.21
CA GLU A 124 14.14 -7.35 3.97
C GLU A 124 13.92 -5.94 3.41
N GLU A 125 13.07 -5.79 2.38
CA GLU A 125 12.73 -4.47 1.81
C GLU A 125 12.07 -3.54 2.84
N LEU A 126 11.18 -4.07 3.70
CA LEU A 126 10.51 -3.30 4.77
C LEU A 126 11.49 -2.80 5.84
N ASN A 127 12.64 -3.47 6.02
CA ASN A 127 13.66 -3.09 6.99
C ASN A 127 14.58 -1.97 6.51
N THR A 128 14.38 -1.46 5.28
CA THR A 128 15.23 -0.38 4.76
C THR A 128 15.17 0.89 5.63
N THR A 129 16.31 1.56 5.72
CA THR A 129 16.48 2.87 6.35
C THR A 129 16.81 3.94 5.31
N ASP A 130 16.88 3.58 4.04
CA ASP A 130 17.14 4.50 2.95
C ASP A 130 15.84 5.17 2.48
N LEU A 131 15.75 6.48 2.71
CA LEU A 131 14.59 7.30 2.35
C LEU A 131 14.28 7.23 0.85
N TYR A 132 15.30 7.15 -0.01
CA TYR A 132 15.11 7.06 -1.46
C TYR A 132 14.49 5.74 -1.91
N SER A 133 14.61 4.70 -1.08
CA SER A 133 14.02 3.39 -1.32
C SER A 133 12.56 3.30 -0.85
N TYR A 134 12.08 4.21 0.01
CA TYR A 134 10.72 4.15 0.57
C TYR A 134 9.64 4.14 -0.50
N ARG A 135 9.83 4.93 -1.56
CA ARG A 135 8.88 4.96 -2.67
C ARG A 135 8.76 3.60 -3.36
N LYS A 136 9.90 2.96 -3.64
CA LYS A 136 9.95 1.62 -4.25
C LYS A 136 9.25 0.58 -3.37
N VAL A 137 9.53 0.58 -2.07
CA VAL A 137 8.91 -0.37 -1.12
C VAL A 137 7.40 -0.15 -1.02
N THR A 138 6.96 1.11 -0.99
CA THR A 138 5.53 1.47 -0.99
C THR A 138 4.82 0.99 -2.26
N ASP A 139 5.43 1.23 -3.43
CA ASP A 139 4.90 0.74 -4.71
C ASP A 139 4.88 -0.80 -4.77
N ASN A 140 5.85 -1.49 -4.13
CA ASN A 140 5.88 -2.94 -4.00
C ASN A 140 4.72 -3.45 -3.15
N ILE A 141 4.44 -2.83 -1.99
CA ILE A 141 3.30 -3.17 -1.14
C ILE A 141 1.99 -3.04 -1.94
N SER A 142 1.80 -1.93 -2.66
CA SER A 142 0.64 -1.73 -3.53
C SER A 142 0.53 -2.83 -4.59
N SER A 143 1.63 -3.12 -5.29
CA SER A 143 1.66 -4.14 -6.35
C SER A 143 1.32 -5.53 -5.82
N CYS A 144 1.76 -5.86 -4.60
CA CYS A 144 1.47 -7.13 -3.94
C CYS A 144 -0.02 -7.30 -3.65
N MET A 145 -0.73 -6.21 -3.34
CA MET A 145 -2.16 -6.23 -3.02
C MET A 145 -3.06 -6.19 -4.27
N GLU A 146 -2.49 -5.99 -5.46
CA GLU A 146 -3.21 -5.88 -6.72
C GLU A 146 -3.10 -7.15 -7.58
N ASN A 147 -4.12 -8.00 -7.51
CA ASN A 147 -4.25 -9.22 -8.35
C ASN A 147 -3.06 -10.20 -8.23
N PHE A 148 -2.38 -10.21 -7.07
CA PHE A 148 -1.25 -11.10 -6.81
C PHE A 148 -1.46 -11.83 -5.48
N ASN A 149 -1.91 -13.09 -5.54
CA ASN A 149 -2.33 -13.86 -4.37
C ASN A 149 -1.16 -14.14 -3.42
N LEU A 150 0.00 -14.53 -3.97
CA LEU A 150 1.21 -14.78 -3.18
C LEU A 150 1.70 -13.50 -2.48
N GLY A 151 1.68 -12.38 -3.19
CA GLY A 151 2.03 -11.06 -2.66
C GLY A 151 1.08 -10.62 -1.55
N GLY A 152 -0.24 -10.71 -1.79
CA GLY A 152 -1.26 -10.35 -0.81
C GLY A 152 -1.18 -11.20 0.46
N ALA A 153 -0.98 -12.51 0.33
CA ALA A 153 -0.75 -13.40 1.48
C ALA A 153 0.52 -13.00 2.26
N SER A 154 1.60 -12.67 1.57
CA SER A 154 2.86 -12.26 2.20
C SER A 154 2.74 -10.91 2.93
N VAL A 155 2.04 -9.94 2.35
CA VAL A 155 1.71 -8.66 3.00
C VAL A 155 0.85 -8.89 4.24
N ASN A 156 -0.16 -9.76 4.17
CA ASN A 156 -1.01 -10.09 5.30
C ASN A 156 -0.22 -10.79 6.43
N ASN A 157 0.71 -11.68 6.10
CA ASN A 157 1.60 -12.32 7.08
C ASN A 157 2.52 -11.30 7.79
N LEU A 158 2.87 -10.22 7.10
CA LEU A 158 3.72 -9.14 7.61
C LEU A 158 2.95 -7.87 7.97
N LEU A 159 1.63 -7.94 8.18
CA LEU A 159 0.78 -6.75 8.31
C LEU A 159 1.31 -5.77 9.37
N LYS A 160 1.75 -6.29 10.52
CA LYS A 160 2.39 -5.48 11.57
C LYS A 160 3.59 -4.70 11.03
N ASN A 161 4.50 -5.38 10.34
CA ASN A 161 5.75 -4.83 9.83
C ASN A 161 5.49 -3.84 8.68
N VAL A 162 4.51 -4.12 7.83
CA VAL A 162 4.05 -3.23 6.75
C VAL A 162 3.46 -1.94 7.31
N LEU A 163 2.57 -2.01 8.29
CA LEU A 163 1.99 -0.83 8.93
C LEU A 163 3.05 0.00 9.66
N HIS A 164 3.99 -0.67 10.34
CA HIS A 164 5.11 0.00 10.99
C HIS A 164 6.00 0.73 9.98
N PHE A 165 6.34 0.08 8.86
CA PHE A 165 7.09 0.70 7.77
C PHE A 165 6.38 1.93 7.19
N LEU A 166 5.06 1.84 6.94
CA LEU A 166 4.29 2.98 6.44
C LEU A 166 4.27 4.14 7.44
N GLN A 167 4.09 3.84 8.72
CA GLN A 167 4.14 4.86 9.77
C GLN A 167 5.51 5.55 9.81
N LYS A 168 6.59 4.75 9.86
CA LYS A 168 7.98 5.25 9.89
C LYS A 168 8.30 6.09 8.65
N SER A 169 8.04 5.55 7.46
CA SER A 169 8.37 6.22 6.20
C SER A 169 7.62 7.54 6.03
N LEU A 170 6.33 7.61 6.38
CA LEU A 170 5.56 8.86 6.31
C LEU A 170 6.10 9.92 7.28
N ILE A 171 6.54 9.53 8.49
CA ILE A 171 7.16 10.46 9.44
C ILE A 171 8.45 11.03 8.86
N GLU A 172 9.35 10.16 8.40
CA GLU A 172 10.66 10.57 7.90
C GLU A 172 10.55 11.40 6.60
N ILE A 173 9.64 11.07 5.69
CA ILE A 173 9.37 11.86 4.49
C ILE A 173 8.82 13.24 4.88
N LEU A 174 7.91 13.33 5.86
CA LEU A 174 7.37 14.60 6.32
C LEU A 174 8.44 15.49 6.97
N GLU A 175 9.32 14.90 7.78
CA GLU A 175 10.45 15.60 8.39
C GLU A 175 11.45 16.09 7.32
N GLU A 176 11.77 15.26 6.34
CA GLU A 176 12.67 15.63 5.24
C GLU A 176 12.07 16.73 4.36
N ASN A 177 10.76 16.70 4.13
CA ASN A 177 10.05 17.73 3.38
C ASN A 177 10.14 19.11 4.08
N ARG A 178 10.11 19.14 5.42
CA ARG A 178 10.29 20.36 6.21
C ARG A 178 11.72 20.89 6.15
N LYS A 179 12.72 20.01 6.19
CA LYS A 179 14.15 20.40 6.05
C LYS A 179 14.45 20.97 4.67
N CYS A 180 13.78 20.46 3.64
CA CYS A 180 13.93 20.90 2.26
C CYS A 180 13.08 22.13 1.89
N ALA A 181 12.56 22.87 2.87
CA ALA A 181 11.78 24.09 2.65
C ALA A 181 12.51 25.07 1.70
N GLY A 182 11.83 25.43 0.60
CA GLY A 182 12.38 26.30 -0.45
C GLY A 182 12.96 25.55 -1.66
N ASN A 183 13.21 24.23 -1.55
CA ASN A 183 13.53 23.40 -2.71
C ASN A 183 12.26 22.74 -3.27
N HIS A 184 11.54 23.50 -4.09
CA HIS A 184 10.23 23.08 -4.62
C HIS A 184 10.25 21.75 -5.38
N ILE A 185 11.37 21.39 -6.02
CA ILE A 185 11.48 20.13 -6.78
C ILE A 185 11.48 18.94 -5.81
N ILE A 186 12.36 18.99 -4.80
CA ILE A 186 12.46 17.92 -3.80
C ILE A 186 11.18 17.86 -2.95
N GLN A 187 10.65 19.00 -2.52
CA GLN A 187 9.40 19.04 -1.76
C GLN A 187 8.23 18.45 -2.53
N THR A 188 8.08 18.78 -3.82
CA THR A 188 7.01 18.20 -4.65
C THR A 188 7.16 16.68 -4.77
N GLN A 189 8.39 16.17 -4.88
CA GLN A 189 8.66 14.73 -4.92
C GLN A 189 8.30 14.06 -3.58
N LEU A 190 8.76 14.60 -2.45
CA LEU A 190 8.48 14.06 -1.12
C LEU A 190 6.97 14.11 -0.82
N MET A 191 6.28 15.19 -1.20
CA MET A 191 4.82 15.28 -1.09
C MET A 191 4.10 14.25 -1.98
N ASN A 192 4.63 13.92 -3.16
CA ASN A 192 4.10 12.83 -3.99
C ASN A 192 4.30 11.46 -3.31
N ASP A 193 5.44 11.27 -2.66
CA ASP A 193 5.72 10.04 -1.93
C ASP A 193 4.83 9.90 -0.68
N LEU A 194 4.56 10.99 0.05
CA LEU A 194 3.53 11.04 1.10
C LEU A 194 2.15 10.64 0.55
N LEU A 195 1.74 11.25 -0.56
CA LEU A 195 0.45 10.95 -1.20
C LEU A 195 0.29 9.45 -1.49
N VAL A 196 1.35 8.83 -2.02
CA VAL A 196 1.33 7.40 -2.34
C VAL A 196 1.36 6.53 -1.08
N GLY A 197 2.15 6.89 -0.07
CA GLY A 197 2.12 6.22 1.24
C GLY A 197 0.72 6.21 1.85
N ILE A 198 0.04 7.36 1.88
CA ILE A 198 -1.34 7.49 2.39
C ILE A 198 -2.30 6.59 1.60
N ARG A 199 -2.23 6.60 0.26
CA ARG A 199 -3.10 5.75 -0.59
C ARG A 199 -2.87 4.26 -0.35
N VAL A 200 -1.62 3.84 -0.17
CA VAL A 200 -1.29 2.45 0.13
C VAL A 200 -1.79 2.07 1.52
N SER A 201 -1.68 2.96 2.52
CA SER A 201 -2.30 2.74 3.84
C SER A 201 -3.81 2.54 3.74
N MET A 202 -4.51 3.36 2.94
CA MET A 202 -5.95 3.20 2.71
C MET A 202 -6.29 1.86 2.03
N MET A 203 -5.54 1.50 0.98
CA MET A 203 -5.71 0.24 0.26
C MET A 203 -5.55 -0.96 1.18
N LEU A 204 -4.53 -0.95 2.05
CA LEU A 204 -4.32 -2.02 3.02
C LEU A 204 -5.50 -2.18 3.96
N VAL A 205 -6.01 -1.08 4.54
CA VAL A 205 -7.15 -1.14 5.46
C VAL A 205 -8.40 -1.69 4.77
N GLN A 206 -8.66 -1.27 3.52
CA GLN A 206 -9.79 -1.79 2.75
C GLN A 206 -9.65 -3.29 2.45
N LYS A 207 -8.47 -3.72 2.00
CA LYS A 207 -8.25 -5.12 1.63
C LYS A 207 -8.16 -6.04 2.83
N VAL A 208 -7.52 -5.63 3.92
CA VAL A 208 -7.35 -6.45 5.13
C VAL A 208 -8.70 -6.72 5.82
N GLN A 209 -9.66 -5.79 5.73
CA GLN A 209 -11.02 -6.02 6.19
C GLN A 209 -11.68 -7.24 5.52
N ASP A 210 -11.35 -7.50 4.25
CA ASP A 210 -11.86 -8.67 3.50
C ASP A 210 -11.19 -9.99 3.97
N PHE A 211 -9.94 -9.93 4.47
CA PHE A 211 -9.13 -11.12 4.73
C PHE A 211 -9.08 -11.58 6.20
N GLN A 212 -9.12 -10.67 7.19
CA GLN A 212 -8.79 -11.01 8.59
C GLN A 212 -9.88 -10.68 9.64
N GLY A 213 -11.03 -10.16 9.24
CA GLY A 213 -12.15 -9.91 10.16
C GLY A 213 -11.76 -9.08 11.40
N ASN A 214 -12.35 -9.38 12.55
CA ASN A 214 -12.19 -8.62 13.80
C ASN A 214 -10.86 -8.84 14.56
N LEU A 215 -9.91 -9.62 14.01
CA LEU A 215 -8.76 -10.14 14.77
C LEU A 215 -7.75 -9.06 15.23
N TRP A 216 -7.70 -7.92 14.53
CA TRP A 216 -6.78 -6.80 14.81
C TRP A 216 -7.40 -5.69 15.69
N LYS A 217 -8.64 -5.90 16.17
CA LYS A 217 -9.43 -4.91 16.94
C LYS A 217 -9.16 -4.92 18.44
N THR A 218 -8.18 -5.70 18.91
CA THR A 218 -7.71 -5.62 20.30
C THR A 218 -6.83 -4.39 20.48
N SER A 219 -7.21 -3.52 21.41
CA SER A 219 -6.58 -2.21 21.69
C SER A 219 -5.10 -2.29 22.03
N ASP A 220 -4.67 -3.43 22.58
CA ASP A 220 -3.28 -3.67 22.99
C ASP A 220 -2.43 -4.32 21.89
N SER A 221 -3.02 -4.59 20.72
CA SER A 221 -2.27 -5.19 19.62
C SER A 221 -1.30 -4.17 19.00
N PRO A 222 -0.11 -4.60 18.57
CA PRO A 222 0.83 -3.73 17.87
C PRO A 222 0.26 -3.21 16.54
N ILE A 223 -0.67 -3.95 15.93
CA ILE A 223 -1.37 -3.52 14.71
C ILE A 223 -2.25 -2.30 15.03
N TRP A 224 -2.99 -2.35 16.13
CA TRP A 224 -3.82 -1.22 16.59
C TRP A 224 -2.97 0.02 16.86
N GLN A 225 -1.82 -0.13 17.52
CA GLN A 225 -0.92 0.99 17.79
C GLN A 225 -0.37 1.63 16.51
N ASN A 226 0.00 0.83 15.51
CA ASN A 226 0.43 1.36 14.21
C ASN A 226 -0.73 2.07 13.48
N MET A 227 -1.96 1.56 13.59
CA MET A 227 -3.16 2.20 13.00
C MET A 227 -3.43 3.58 13.64
N CYS A 228 -3.39 3.68 14.97
CA CYS A 228 -3.46 4.96 15.69
C CYS A 228 -2.32 5.91 15.27
N GLY A 229 -1.11 5.37 15.13
CA GLY A 229 0.06 6.11 14.67
C GLY A 229 -0.11 6.70 13.27
N LEU A 230 -0.62 5.92 12.32
CA LEU A 230 -0.96 6.37 10.97
C LEU A 230 -2.06 7.44 10.99
N LEU A 231 -3.10 7.23 11.79
CA LEU A 231 -4.21 8.19 11.93
C LEU A 231 -3.73 9.54 12.47
N ASN A 232 -2.80 9.55 13.42
CA ASN A 232 -2.14 10.75 13.92
C ASN A 232 -1.32 11.46 12.83
N ILE A 233 -0.60 10.71 11.99
CA ILE A 233 0.13 11.27 10.85
C ILE A 233 -0.84 11.93 9.87
N PHE A 234 -1.92 11.24 9.47
CA PHE A 234 -2.90 11.80 8.54
C PHE A 234 -3.55 13.06 9.09
N THR A 235 -3.84 13.10 10.38
CA THR A 235 -4.38 14.28 11.06
C THR A 235 -3.41 15.47 11.01
N LYS A 236 -2.11 15.22 11.25
CA LYS A 236 -1.07 16.25 11.10
C LYS A 236 -0.97 16.74 9.66
N VAL A 237 -0.95 15.83 8.69
CA VAL A 237 -0.88 16.15 7.25
C VAL A 237 -2.09 16.95 6.80
N LEU A 238 -3.29 16.60 7.27
CA LEU A 238 -4.52 17.31 6.96
C LEU A 238 -4.48 18.77 7.44
N SER A 239 -3.84 19.02 8.58
CA SER A 239 -3.77 20.34 9.23
C SER A 239 -2.56 21.18 8.80
N ASP A 240 -1.70 20.66 7.91
CA ASP A 240 -0.44 21.30 7.49
C ASP A 240 -0.67 22.03 6.16
N ASP A 241 -0.90 23.35 6.22
CA ASP A 241 -1.22 24.19 5.06
C ASP A 241 -0.04 24.40 4.08
N ASP A 242 1.17 24.01 4.46
CA ASP A 242 2.35 24.04 3.58
C ASP A 242 2.40 22.85 2.61
N LEU A 243 1.52 21.85 2.80
CA LEU A 243 1.44 20.67 1.94
C LEU A 243 0.50 20.89 0.75
N LEU A 244 0.72 20.14 -0.34
CA LEU A 244 -0.19 20.15 -1.49
C LEU A 244 -1.61 19.72 -1.07
N GLN A 245 -2.62 20.44 -1.58
CA GLN A 245 -4.04 20.14 -1.34
C GLN A 245 -4.42 18.69 -1.69
N THR A 246 -3.78 18.10 -2.69
CA THR A 246 -4.00 16.68 -3.05
C THR A 246 -3.53 15.71 -1.97
N VAL A 247 -2.48 16.05 -1.23
CA VAL A 247 -2.00 15.29 -0.06
C VAL A 247 -2.99 15.46 1.10
N GLN A 248 -3.37 16.70 1.40
CA GLN A 248 -4.33 17.02 2.48
C GLN A 248 -5.70 16.36 2.25
N SER A 249 -6.27 16.50 1.05
CA SER A 249 -7.55 15.87 0.66
C SER A 249 -7.49 14.34 0.76
N THR A 250 -6.38 13.72 0.34
CA THR A 250 -6.22 12.26 0.47
C THR A 250 -6.08 11.84 1.94
N SER A 251 -5.42 12.63 2.78
CA SER A 251 -5.41 12.42 4.22
C SER A 251 -6.80 12.53 4.85
N GLY A 252 -7.63 13.49 4.41
CA GLY A 252 -9.03 13.60 4.82
C GLY A 252 -9.82 12.32 4.53
N LEU A 253 -9.68 11.76 3.32
CA LEU A 253 -10.26 10.46 2.97
C LEU A 253 -9.72 9.34 3.88
N ALA A 254 -8.42 9.31 4.14
CA ALA A 254 -7.77 8.28 4.94
C ALA A 254 -8.25 8.30 6.40
N ILE A 255 -8.39 9.48 7.00
CA ILE A 255 -8.90 9.66 8.38
C ILE A 255 -10.29 9.03 8.51
N ILE A 256 -11.22 9.38 7.62
CA ILE A 256 -12.58 8.85 7.66
C ILE A 256 -12.61 7.33 7.47
N LEU A 257 -11.82 6.80 6.54
CA LEU A 257 -11.69 5.36 6.31
C LEU A 257 -11.14 4.63 7.54
N PHE A 258 -10.11 5.17 8.19
CA PHE A 258 -9.51 4.56 9.38
C PHE A 258 -10.46 4.62 10.58
N ILE A 259 -11.17 5.73 10.79
CA ILE A 259 -12.23 5.82 11.80
C ILE A 259 -13.28 4.74 11.54
N LYS A 260 -13.77 4.62 10.30
CA LYS A 260 -14.75 3.60 9.92
C LYS A 260 -14.26 2.17 10.18
N ALA A 261 -12.98 1.93 9.93
CA ALA A 261 -12.36 0.62 10.15
C ALA A 261 -12.18 0.27 11.64
N MET A 262 -11.82 1.25 12.45
CA MET A 262 -11.42 1.07 13.85
C MET A 262 -12.59 1.19 14.83
N PHE A 263 -13.54 2.09 14.57
CA PHE A 263 -14.57 2.49 15.53
C PHE A 263 -15.70 1.45 15.65
N HIS A 264 -15.99 1.04 16.89
CA HIS A 264 -17.08 0.11 17.22
C HIS A 264 -17.90 0.63 18.40
N PRO A 265 -19.23 0.49 18.40
CA PRO A 265 -20.08 -0.06 17.31
C PRO A 265 -20.17 0.88 16.10
N SER A 266 -20.33 0.31 14.90
CA SER A 266 -20.33 1.07 13.64
C SER A 266 -21.48 2.06 13.50
N GLU A 267 -22.61 1.80 14.17
CA GLU A 267 -23.81 2.64 14.19
C GLU A 267 -23.56 4.06 14.73
N LYS A 268 -22.54 4.21 15.57
CA LYS A 268 -22.17 5.50 16.19
C LYS A 268 -21.15 6.29 15.36
N ILE A 269 -20.58 5.71 14.31
CA ILE A 269 -19.62 6.39 13.43
C ILE A 269 -20.19 7.70 12.86
N PRO A 270 -21.44 7.73 12.34
CA PRO A 270 -21.96 8.95 11.75
C PRO A 270 -22.08 10.10 12.75
N HIS A 271 -22.43 9.79 14.00
CA HIS A 271 -22.51 10.79 15.06
C HIS A 271 -21.13 11.36 15.40
N LEU A 272 -20.10 10.50 15.54
CA LEU A 272 -18.74 10.95 15.77
C LEU A 272 -18.24 11.88 14.66
N ILE A 273 -18.42 11.48 13.39
CA ILE A 273 -17.99 12.27 12.25
C ILE A 273 -18.74 13.61 12.22
N SER A 274 -20.06 13.61 12.44
CA SER A 274 -20.87 14.83 12.51
C SER A 274 -20.34 15.77 13.59
N SER A 275 -20.05 15.27 14.79
CA SER A 275 -19.47 16.08 15.88
C SER A 275 -18.12 16.70 15.51
N VAL A 276 -17.26 15.98 14.79
CA VAL A 276 -15.98 16.52 14.31
C VAL A 276 -16.20 17.61 13.27
N LEU A 277 -17.09 17.40 12.30
CA LEU A 277 -17.38 18.38 11.24
C LEU A 277 -18.05 19.66 11.77
N LEU A 278 -18.87 19.53 12.82
CA LEU A 278 -19.59 20.64 13.45
C LEU A 278 -18.82 21.29 14.61
N HIS A 279 -17.57 20.87 14.87
CA HIS A 279 -16.76 21.33 16.01
C HIS A 279 -17.47 21.18 17.37
N SER A 280 -18.27 20.13 17.52
CA SER A 280 -19.11 19.85 18.69
C SER A 280 -18.71 18.57 19.43
N VAL A 281 -17.45 18.13 19.27
CA VAL A 281 -16.93 16.92 19.91
C VAL A 281 -16.92 17.05 21.43
N ASP A 282 -17.75 16.26 22.11
CA ASP A 282 -17.63 16.08 23.56
C ASP A 282 -16.45 15.17 23.87
N CYS A 283 -15.32 15.79 24.24
CA CYS A 283 -14.05 15.15 24.56
C CYS A 283 -14.13 14.13 25.70
N THR A 284 -15.19 14.14 26.52
CA THR A 284 -15.39 13.17 27.61
C THR A 284 -16.07 11.88 27.14
N SER A 285 -16.73 11.93 25.97
CA SER A 285 -17.53 10.83 25.42
C SER A 285 -16.79 10.02 24.34
N VAL A 286 -15.71 10.57 23.78
CA VAL A 286 -14.95 9.95 22.69
C VAL A 286 -13.93 8.92 23.20
N PRO A 287 -13.68 7.85 22.43
CA PRO A 287 -12.67 6.86 22.80
C PRO A 287 -11.27 7.47 22.95
N GLU A 288 -10.51 6.98 23.94
CA GLU A 288 -9.17 7.47 24.25
C GLU A 288 -8.21 7.40 23.04
N TRP A 289 -8.28 6.32 22.25
CA TRP A 289 -7.45 6.16 21.05
C TRP A 289 -7.73 7.24 19.99
N PHE A 290 -8.99 7.69 19.88
CA PHE A 290 -9.38 8.73 18.94
C PHE A 290 -8.86 10.08 19.44
N MET A 291 -8.99 10.35 20.74
CA MET A 291 -8.43 11.55 21.36
C MET A 291 -6.91 11.62 21.31
N SER A 292 -6.20 10.50 21.42
CA SER A 292 -4.74 10.47 21.34
C SER A 292 -4.24 10.66 19.90
N SER A 293 -4.97 10.13 18.91
CA SER A 293 -4.57 10.16 17.50
C SER A 293 -5.07 11.40 16.76
N CYS A 294 -6.27 11.89 17.07
CA CYS A 294 -6.97 12.95 16.35
C CYS A 294 -7.16 14.21 17.20
N ARG A 295 -6.30 14.46 18.20
CA ARG A 295 -6.48 15.56 19.17
C ARG A 295 -6.77 16.92 18.52
N SER A 296 -6.08 17.26 17.43
CA SER A 296 -6.30 18.54 16.74
C SER A 296 -7.68 18.65 16.11
N LEU A 297 -8.33 17.54 15.77
CA LEU A 297 -9.70 17.51 15.25
C LEU A 297 -10.76 17.60 16.36
N CYS A 298 -10.40 17.27 17.60
CA CYS A 298 -11.35 17.29 18.73
C CYS A 298 -11.28 18.58 19.54
N CYS A 299 -10.07 19.13 19.73
CA CYS A 299 -9.84 20.24 20.67
C CYS A 299 -9.14 21.45 20.03
N GLY A 300 -8.78 21.37 18.75
CA GLY A 300 -8.03 22.42 18.05
C GLY A 300 -8.90 23.23 17.11
N ASP A 301 -8.40 24.40 16.73
CA ASP A 301 -8.93 25.16 15.59
C ASP A 301 -8.55 24.40 14.32
N ILE A 302 -9.54 23.78 13.68
CA ILE A 302 -9.35 23.07 12.41
C ILE A 302 -9.46 24.11 11.30
N SER A 303 -8.52 24.12 10.37
CA SER A 303 -8.59 25.00 9.20
C SER A 303 -9.81 24.68 8.33
N GLN A 304 -10.36 25.69 7.66
CA GLN A 304 -11.48 25.50 6.73
C GLN A 304 -11.16 24.48 5.62
N SER A 305 -9.91 24.45 5.16
CA SER A 305 -9.40 23.47 4.20
C SER A 305 -9.47 22.04 4.76
N ALA A 306 -9.03 21.84 6.00
CA ALA A 306 -9.10 20.55 6.67
C ALA A 306 -10.55 20.06 6.85
N VAL A 307 -11.47 20.95 7.25
CA VAL A 307 -12.91 20.61 7.35
C VAL A 307 -13.47 20.22 5.97
N LEU A 308 -13.17 20.98 4.91
CA LEU A 308 -13.60 20.67 3.54
C LEU A 308 -13.14 19.27 3.11
N PHE A 309 -11.88 18.92 3.38
CA PHE A 309 -11.32 17.62 3.03
C PHE A 309 -11.87 16.46 3.89
N LEU A 310 -12.25 16.72 5.14
CA LEU A 310 -13.00 15.76 5.95
C LEU A 310 -14.42 15.56 5.39
N CYS A 311 -15.11 16.62 4.96
CA CYS A 311 -16.40 16.50 4.26
C CYS A 311 -16.27 15.63 3.00
N GLN A 312 -15.21 15.80 2.22
CA GLN A 312 -14.93 14.95 1.06
C GLN A 312 -14.74 13.48 1.46
N GLY A 313 -14.00 13.21 2.53
CA GLY A 313 -13.84 11.87 3.13
C GLY A 313 -15.16 11.26 3.54
N THR A 314 -15.98 12.04 4.24
CA THR A 314 -17.30 11.64 4.70
C THR A 314 -18.20 11.23 3.55
N LEU A 315 -18.34 12.09 2.53
CA LEU A 315 -19.17 11.82 1.35
C LEU A 315 -18.71 10.57 0.59
N ALA A 316 -17.41 10.32 0.51
CA ALA A 316 -16.88 9.13 -0.16
C ALA A 316 -17.19 7.83 0.59
N MET A 317 -17.36 7.89 1.92
CA MET A 317 -17.48 6.71 2.78
C MET A 317 -18.91 6.44 3.28
N LEU A 318 -19.89 7.26 2.88
CA LEU A 318 -21.32 7.05 3.14
C LEU A 318 -21.80 5.78 2.44
N ASP A 319 -22.28 4.82 3.24
CA ASP A 319 -22.78 3.55 2.72
C ASP A 319 -24.21 3.73 2.18
N TRP A 320 -24.35 3.64 0.87
CA TRP A 320 -25.64 3.54 0.19
C TRP A 320 -26.03 2.06 0.05
N GLN A 321 -26.73 1.51 1.04
CA GLN A 321 -27.25 0.14 0.97
C GLN A 321 -28.75 0.15 0.68
N ASN A 322 -29.18 -0.56 -0.37
CA ASN A 322 -30.59 -0.73 -0.73
C ASN A 322 -31.39 0.59 -0.87
N GLY A 323 -30.73 1.67 -1.28
CA GLY A 323 -31.38 2.98 -1.52
C GLY A 323 -31.61 3.85 -0.27
N SER A 324 -31.08 3.48 0.91
CA SER A 324 -31.08 4.32 2.11
C SER A 324 -29.72 4.26 2.82
N MET A 325 -29.36 5.32 3.55
CA MET A 325 -28.17 5.37 4.41
C MET A 325 -28.49 5.05 5.89
N GLY A 326 -29.75 4.76 6.20
CA GLY A 326 -30.26 4.77 7.57
C GLY A 326 -30.33 6.19 8.17
N ARG A 327 -31.09 6.35 9.25
CA ARG A 327 -31.33 7.68 9.85
C ARG A 327 -30.06 8.42 10.25
N SER A 328 -29.06 7.70 10.77
CA SER A 328 -27.79 8.30 11.19
C SER A 328 -26.92 8.72 10.01
N GLY A 329 -26.94 7.98 8.90
CA GLY A 329 -26.26 8.35 7.67
C GLY A 329 -26.91 9.53 6.95
N GLU A 330 -28.25 9.56 6.91
CA GLU A 330 -29.03 10.69 6.37
C GLU A 330 -28.80 11.97 7.16
N ALA A 331 -28.76 11.88 8.50
CA ALA A 331 -28.41 13.02 9.36
C ALA A 331 -27.00 13.53 9.08
N LEU A 332 -26.01 12.62 8.99
CA LEU A 332 -24.63 13.00 8.65
C LEU A 332 -24.52 13.67 7.28
N LEU A 333 -25.28 13.23 6.28
CA LEU A 333 -25.32 13.87 4.96
C LEU A 333 -25.82 15.31 5.06
N LEU A 334 -26.89 15.56 5.84
CA LEU A 334 -27.42 16.90 6.07
C LEU A 334 -26.42 17.79 6.82
N ASP A 335 -25.78 17.27 7.86
CA ASP A 335 -24.75 17.99 8.61
C ASP A 335 -23.56 18.34 7.72
N THR A 336 -23.12 17.39 6.88
CA THR A 336 -22.05 17.61 5.91
C THR A 336 -22.41 18.70 4.90
N ALA A 337 -23.65 18.68 4.38
CA ALA A 337 -24.13 19.72 3.47
C ALA A 337 -24.16 21.09 4.15
N HIS A 338 -24.68 21.17 5.39
CA HIS A 338 -24.69 22.40 6.18
C HIS A 338 -23.29 22.99 6.37
N VAL A 339 -22.31 22.15 6.71
CA VAL A 339 -20.91 22.58 6.85
C VAL A 339 -20.35 23.10 5.52
N LEU A 340 -20.59 22.40 4.41
CA LEU A 340 -20.15 22.84 3.09
C LEU A 340 -20.77 24.20 2.66
N PHE A 341 -22.05 24.43 2.98
CA PHE A 341 -22.70 25.74 2.74
C PHE A 341 -22.13 26.85 3.64
N THR A 342 -21.79 26.52 4.88
CA THR A 342 -21.15 27.47 5.80
C THR A 342 -19.76 27.86 5.29
N LEU A 343 -18.97 26.88 4.82
CA LEU A 343 -17.66 27.15 4.23
C LEU A 343 -17.76 27.98 2.94
N SER A 344 -18.74 27.72 2.07
CA SER A 344 -18.90 28.49 0.82
C SER A 344 -19.34 29.93 1.06
N SER A 345 -20.20 30.17 2.06
CA SER A 345 -20.65 31.51 2.43
C SER A 345 -19.58 32.36 3.14
N GLN A 346 -18.51 31.75 3.65
CA GLN A 346 -17.35 32.46 4.21
C GLN A 346 -16.29 32.82 3.15
N VAL A 347 -16.39 32.24 1.95
CA VAL A 347 -15.50 32.47 0.80
C VAL A 347 -16.09 33.52 -0.16
N LEU A 348 -17.41 33.76 -0.09
CA LEU A 348 -18.14 34.85 -0.76
C LEU A 348 -18.13 36.11 0.12
#